data_AF-A0A1C5F7P5-F1
#
_entry.id   AF-A0A1C5F7P5-F1
#
_cell.length_a   1.000
_cell.length_b   1.000
_cell.length_c   1.000
_cell.angle_alpha   90.00
_cell.angle_beta   90.00
_cell.angle_gamma   90.00
#
_symmetry.space_group_name_H-M   'P 1'
#
loop_
_entity.id
_entity.type
_entity.pdbx_description
1 polymer ?
#
loop_
_entity_poly.entity_id
_entity_poly.type
_entity_poly.pdbx_seq_one_letter_code
_entity_poly.pdbx_strand_id
1 'polypeptide(L)'
;TGTSAAKEAGNMVDLDSNPTKLIEIVAIGKQMLITRGALTTFSIANDVAKYFAIIPAMFAVVYPGLDNLNLMRLHSPESAISSAIIFNALIIVALIPLALRGVRYRPSSASALLRRNIWLYGLGGLILPFVGIKVIDLIIQFIPGLG
;
A
#
# COMPACT_ATOMS: atom_id res chain seq x y z
N THR A 1 5.13 10.16 41.82
CA THR A 1 3.99 11.09 42.08
C THR A 1 3.33 11.59 40.79
N GLY A 2 4.04 11.78 39.66
CA GLY A 2 3.44 12.27 38.41
C GLY A 2 2.59 11.29 37.58
N THR A 3 2.72 9.98 37.77
CA THR A 3 2.01 8.97 36.96
C THR A 3 0.50 8.95 37.18
N SER A 4 0.02 9.08 38.43
CA SER A 4 -1.42 9.10 38.73
C SER A 4 -2.12 10.35 38.17
N ALA A 5 -1.49 11.53 38.33
CA ALA A 5 -2.03 12.79 37.82
C ALA A 5 -2.09 12.83 36.29
N ALA A 6 -1.06 12.32 35.60
CA ALA A 6 -1.07 12.22 34.15
C ALA A 6 -2.09 11.18 33.64
N LYS A 7 -2.25 10.06 34.36
CA LYS A 7 -3.24 9.02 34.03
C LYS A 7 -4.67 9.54 34.11
N GLU A 8 -5.01 10.32 35.14
CA GLU A 8 -6.35 10.93 35.28
C GLU A 8 -6.63 11.98 34.19
N ALA A 9 -5.60 12.70 33.73
CA ALA A 9 -5.73 13.72 32.69
C ALA A 9 -5.55 13.19 31.25
N GLY A 10 -5.17 11.92 31.06
CA GLY A 10 -4.84 11.36 29.76
C GLY A 10 -3.56 11.94 29.13
N ASN A 11 -2.68 12.54 29.94
CA ASN A 11 -1.46 13.19 29.49
C ASN A 11 -0.28 12.22 29.44
N MET A 12 0.69 12.54 28.58
CA MET A 12 1.96 11.82 28.52
C MET A 12 2.81 12.13 29.76
N VAL A 13 3.48 11.12 30.32
CA VAL A 13 4.43 11.26 31.42
C VAL A 13 5.84 11.34 30.85
N ASP A 14 6.51 12.50 31.00
CA ASP A 14 7.96 12.57 30.78
C ASP A 14 8.69 12.16 32.06
N LEU A 15 9.37 11.01 32.00
CA LEU A 15 10.12 10.44 33.13
C LEU A 15 11.44 11.17 33.40
N ASP A 16 12.01 11.85 32.39
CA ASP A 16 13.31 12.52 32.52
C ASP A 16 13.17 14.04 32.66
N SER A 17 11.93 14.55 32.67
CA SER A 17 11.60 15.99 32.79
C SER A 17 12.43 16.88 31.86
N ASN A 18 12.69 16.42 30.63
CA ASN A 18 13.55 17.11 29.66
C ASN A 18 12.71 17.70 28.53
N PRO A 19 12.63 19.04 28.40
CA PRO A 19 11.80 19.69 27.39
C PRO A 19 12.18 19.33 25.94
N THR A 20 13.41 18.88 25.68
CA THR A 20 13.84 18.42 24.35
C THR A 20 13.12 17.15 23.89
N LYS A 21 12.64 16.30 24.82
CA LYS A 21 11.88 15.09 24.48
C LYS A 21 10.56 15.36 23.79
N LEU A 22 9.94 16.53 24.02
CA LEU A 22 8.72 16.92 23.32
C LEU A 22 8.94 17.00 21.80
N ILE A 23 10.12 17.41 21.35
CA ILE A 23 10.48 17.46 19.92
C ILE A 23 10.55 16.03 19.36
N GLU A 24 11.14 15.10 20.10
CA GLU A 24 11.24 13.70 19.72
C GLU A 24 9.86 13.03 19.62
N ILE A 25 8.98 13.28 20.60
CA ILE A 25 7.60 12.78 20.59
C ILE A 25 6.84 13.29 19.37
N VAL A 26 6.94 14.59 19.05
CA VAL A 26 6.31 15.18 17.86
C VAL A 26 6.88 14.58 16.58
N ALA A 27 8.19 14.31 16.52
CA ALA A 27 8.83 13.70 15.36
C ALA A 27 8.32 12.26 15.13
N ILE A 28 8.22 11.45 16.18
CA ILE A 28 7.66 10.09 16.12
C ILE A 28 6.20 10.14 15.67
N GLY A 29 5.40 11.05 16.22
CA GLY A 29 4.00 11.27 15.83
C GLY A 29 3.86 11.60 14.33
N LYS A 30 4.68 12.53 13.83
CA LYS A 30 4.71 12.87 12.40
C LYS A 30 5.11 11.67 11.53
N GLN A 31 6.11 10.89 11.93
CA GLN A 31 6.53 9.70 11.20
C GLN A 31 5.41 8.65 11.11
N MET A 32 4.69 8.40 12.20
CA MET A 32 3.55 7.47 12.20
C MET A 32 2.43 7.93 11.25
N LEU A 33 2.07 9.22 11.30
CA LEU A 33 1.03 9.78 10.44
C LEU A 33 1.41 9.73 8.96
N ILE A 34 2.66 10.08 8.62
CA ILE A 34 3.14 10.07 7.24
C ILE A 34 3.23 8.64 6.71
N THR A 35 3.70 7.70 7.52
CA THR A 35 3.78 6.28 7.14
C THR A 35 2.39 5.73 6.84
N ARG A 36 1.40 6.03 7.70
CA ARG A 36 0.01 5.63 7.47
C ARG A 36 -0.52 6.22 6.16
N GLY A 37 -0.31 7.52 5.93
CA GLY A 37 -0.74 8.19 4.70
C GLY A 37 -0.11 7.59 3.43
N ALA A 38 1.17 7.26 3.49
CA ALA A 38 1.89 6.61 2.39
C ALA A 38 1.31 5.22 2.07
N LEU A 39 1.07 4.39 3.10
CA LEU A 39 0.46 3.07 2.92
C LEU A 39 -0.96 3.18 2.36
N THR A 40 -1.78 4.10 2.85
CA THR A 40 -3.14 4.32 2.31
C THR A 40 -3.09 4.74 0.84
N THR A 41 -2.19 5.66 0.49
CA THR A 41 -2.04 6.14 -0.90
C THR A 41 -1.61 5.00 -1.82
N PHE A 42 -0.65 4.19 -1.37
CA PHE A 42 -0.18 3.01 -2.11
C PHE A 42 -1.30 1.99 -2.29
N SER A 43 -2.02 1.63 -1.22
CA SER A 43 -3.08 0.63 -1.25
C SER A 43 -4.24 1.04 -2.16
N ILE A 44 -4.65 2.31 -2.12
CA ILE A 44 -5.70 2.84 -3.02
C ILE A 44 -5.24 2.77 -4.47
N ALA A 45 -4.03 3.21 -4.78
CA ALA A 45 -3.49 3.15 -6.14
C ALA A 45 -3.38 1.70 -6.64
N ASN A 46 -3.06 0.77 -5.74
CA ASN A 46 -2.95 -0.65 -6.03
C ASN A 46 -4.27 -1.31 -6.43
N ASP A 47 -5.39 -0.88 -5.86
CA ASP A 47 -6.70 -1.43 -6.20
C ASP A 47 -7.11 -1.17 -7.66
N VAL A 48 -6.57 -0.10 -8.29
CA VAL A 48 -6.79 0.18 -9.71
C VAL A 48 -6.35 -1.00 -10.58
N ALA A 49 -5.14 -1.52 -10.36
CA ALA A 49 -4.62 -2.65 -11.13
C ALA A 49 -5.44 -3.93 -10.93
N LYS A 50 -5.93 -4.16 -9.70
CA LYS A 50 -6.80 -5.31 -9.41
C LYS A 50 -8.10 -5.25 -10.20
N TYR A 51 -8.72 -4.08 -10.33
CA TYR A 51 -9.92 -3.93 -11.16
C TYR A 51 -9.65 -4.25 -12.62
N PHE A 52 -8.51 -3.79 -13.18
CA PHE A 52 -8.11 -4.12 -14.55
C PHE A 52 -7.75 -5.60 -14.76
N ALA A 53 -7.37 -6.33 -13.71
CA ALA A 53 -7.17 -7.78 -13.80
C ALA A 53 -8.49 -8.56 -13.75
N ILE A 54 -9.36 -8.22 -12.78
CA ILE A 54 -10.50 -9.07 -12.41
C ILE A 54 -11.73 -8.78 -13.27
N ILE A 55 -12.02 -7.52 -13.62
CA ILE A 55 -13.23 -7.16 -14.37
C ILE A 55 -13.26 -7.82 -15.76
N PRO A 56 -12.20 -7.75 -16.59
CA PRO A 56 -12.20 -8.42 -17.89
C PRO A 56 -12.32 -9.94 -17.71
N ALA A 57 -11.55 -10.52 -16.79
CA ALA A 57 -11.55 -11.95 -16.52
C ALA A 57 -12.94 -12.49 -16.15
N MET A 58 -13.66 -11.84 -15.23
CA MET A 58 -14.97 -12.35 -14.78
C MET A 58 -16.09 -12.13 -15.78
N PHE A 59 -16.01 -11.08 -16.60
CA PHE A 59 -17.17 -10.63 -17.38
C PHE A 59 -16.98 -10.69 -18.90
N ALA A 60 -15.79 -10.96 -19.44
CA ALA A 60 -15.56 -11.01 -20.89
C ALA A 60 -16.45 -12.05 -21.60
N VAL A 61 -16.82 -13.15 -20.93
CA VAL A 61 -17.72 -14.17 -21.48
C VAL A 61 -19.14 -13.62 -21.70
N VAL A 62 -19.63 -12.76 -20.80
CA VAL A 62 -20.98 -12.20 -20.85
C VAL A 62 -21.00 -10.89 -21.66
N TYR A 63 -19.95 -10.09 -21.53
CA TYR A 63 -19.77 -8.80 -22.18
C TYR A 63 -18.41 -8.76 -22.89
N PRO A 64 -18.32 -9.25 -24.14
CA PRO A 64 -17.06 -9.33 -24.89
C PRO A 64 -16.33 -7.98 -25.01
N GLY A 65 -17.06 -6.86 -25.00
CA GLY A 65 -16.46 -5.52 -25.01
C GLY A 65 -15.55 -5.21 -23.81
N LEU A 66 -15.71 -5.93 -22.69
CA LEU A 66 -14.85 -5.78 -21.51
C LEU A 66 -13.48 -6.45 -21.66
N ASP A 67 -13.29 -7.32 -22.65
CA ASP A 67 -11.97 -7.89 -22.94
C ASP A 67 -10.98 -6.80 -23.38
N ASN A 68 -11.47 -5.71 -23.99
CA ASN A 68 -10.66 -4.54 -24.33
C ASN A 68 -10.06 -3.83 -23.09
N LEU A 69 -10.61 -4.07 -21.90
CA LEU A 69 -10.06 -3.56 -20.64
C LEU A 69 -8.95 -4.45 -20.07
N ASN A 70 -8.65 -5.60 -20.69
CA ASN A 70 -7.50 -6.45 -20.33
C ASN A 70 -6.18 -5.80 -20.78
N LEU A 71 -5.83 -4.67 -20.16
CA LEU A 71 -4.62 -3.91 -20.44
C LEU A 71 -3.34 -4.74 -20.23
N MET A 72 -3.38 -5.67 -19.28
CA MET A 72 -2.26 -6.56 -18.94
C MET A 72 -2.14 -7.77 -19.89
N ARG A 73 -3.15 -8.00 -20.75
CA ARG A 73 -3.24 -9.17 -21.65
C ARG A 73 -2.99 -10.47 -20.89
N LEU A 74 -3.70 -10.69 -19.79
CA LEU A 74 -3.59 -11.89 -18.97
C LEU A 74 -4.09 -13.13 -19.75
N HIS A 75 -3.50 -14.30 -19.48
CA HIS A 75 -3.67 -15.51 -20.31
C HIS A 75 -5.10 -16.05 -20.34
N SER A 76 -5.70 -16.27 -19.15
CA SER A 76 -7.05 -16.79 -19.00
C SER A 76 -7.77 -16.14 -17.82
N PRO A 77 -9.11 -16.22 -17.72
CA PRO A 77 -9.84 -15.74 -16.55
C PRO A 77 -9.36 -16.34 -15.23
N GLU A 78 -9.05 -17.63 -15.25
CA GLU A 78 -8.59 -18.40 -14.09
C GLU A 78 -7.20 -17.92 -13.65
N SER A 79 -6.24 -17.83 -14.59
CA SER A 79 -4.89 -17.32 -14.31
C SER A 79 -4.93 -15.87 -13.84
N ALA A 80 -5.80 -15.03 -14.41
CA ALA A 80 -5.94 -13.62 -14.03
C ALA A 80 -6.39 -13.46 -12.58
N ILE A 81 -7.44 -14.18 -12.17
CA ILE A 81 -7.98 -14.14 -10.80
C ILE A 81 -6.95 -14.70 -9.82
N SER A 82 -6.34 -15.84 -10.12
CA SER A 82 -5.30 -16.44 -9.28
C SER A 82 -4.10 -15.51 -9.12
N SER A 83 -3.63 -14.87 -10.19
CA SER A 83 -2.51 -13.92 -10.16
C SER A 83 -2.82 -12.71 -9.29
N ALA A 84 -4.03 -12.14 -9.41
CA ALA A 84 -4.46 -11.01 -8.59
C ALA A 84 -4.52 -11.36 -7.10
N ILE A 85 -5.03 -12.55 -6.74
CA ILE A 85 -5.09 -13.03 -5.36
C ILE A 85 -3.69 -13.27 -4.79
N ILE A 86 -2.82 -13.96 -5.53
CA ILE A 86 -1.44 -14.23 -5.13
C ILE A 86 -0.69 -12.91 -4.92
N PHE A 87 -0.80 -11.97 -5.86
CA PHE A 87 -0.18 -10.66 -5.72
C PHE A 87 -0.64 -9.94 -4.45
N ASN A 88 -1.95 -9.97 -4.14
CA ASN A 88 -2.49 -9.36 -2.94
C ASN A 88 -1.93 -9.98 -1.65
N ALA A 89 -1.70 -11.29 -1.62
CA ALA A 89 -1.06 -11.95 -0.48
C ALA A 89 0.42 -11.52 -0.34
N LEU A 90 1.16 -11.49 -1.44
CA LEU A 90 2.58 -11.13 -1.44
C LEU A 90 2.81 -9.66 -1.07
N ILE A 91 1.98 -8.75 -1.58
CA ILE A 91 2.17 -7.31 -1.35
C ILE A 91 1.97 -6.94 0.12
N ILE A 92 1.08 -7.64 0.84
CA ILE A 92 0.92 -7.44 2.30
C ILE A 92 2.25 -7.73 3.01
N VAL A 93 2.86 -8.90 2.73
CA VAL A 93 4.15 -9.29 3.34
C VAL A 93 5.25 -8.30 2.99
N ALA A 94 5.29 -7.84 1.73
CA ALA A 94 6.28 -6.87 1.26
C ALA A 94 6.14 -5.49 1.93
N LEU A 95 4.94 -5.10 2.35
CA LEU A 95 4.68 -3.81 3.01
C LEU A 95 4.89 -3.83 4.53
N ILE A 96 4.94 -4.99 5.18
CA ILE A 96 5.19 -5.11 6.63
C ILE A 96 6.48 -4.37 7.06
N PRO A 97 7.64 -4.55 6.41
CA PRO A 97 8.86 -3.83 6.78
C PRO A 97 8.71 -2.30 6.69
N LEU A 98 7.94 -1.81 5.71
CA LEU A 98 7.67 -0.39 5.55
C LEU A 98 6.77 0.14 6.67
N ALA A 99 5.75 -0.64 7.06
CA ALA A 99 4.85 -0.29 8.16
C ALA A 99 5.58 -0.23 9.51
N LEU A 100 6.55 -1.14 9.74
CA LEU A 100 7.30 -1.21 11.00
C LEU A 100 8.45 -0.19 11.08
N ARG A 101 9.21 -0.02 9.99
CA ARG A 101 10.35 0.93 9.96
C ARG A 101 9.89 2.39 9.80
N GLY A 102 8.72 2.58 9.19
CA GLY A 102 8.18 3.89 8.87
C GLY A 102 8.87 4.57 7.69
N VAL A 103 8.20 5.58 7.15
CA VAL A 103 8.70 6.42 6.07
C VAL A 103 9.59 7.51 6.66
N ARG A 104 10.82 7.64 6.14
CA ARG A 104 11.76 8.69 6.58
C ARG A 104 11.16 10.07 6.37
N TYR A 105 10.93 10.77 7.48
CA TYR A 105 10.52 12.17 7.50
C TYR A 105 11.67 13.06 7.01
N ARG A 106 11.34 14.03 6.16
CA ARG A 106 12.22 15.14 5.79
C ARG A 106 11.45 16.44 6.02
N PRO A 107 11.97 17.39 6.81
CA PRO A 107 11.33 18.68 7.04
C PRO A 107 11.08 19.39 5.69
N SER A 108 9.82 19.72 5.42
CA SER A 108 9.39 20.37 4.18
C SER A 108 7.98 20.94 4.35
N SER A 109 7.53 21.79 3.43
CA SER A 109 6.15 22.26 3.39
C SER A 109 5.16 21.11 3.18
N ALA A 110 3.92 21.29 3.64
CA ALA A 110 2.85 20.31 3.50
C ALA A 110 2.58 19.94 2.04
N SER A 111 2.57 20.93 1.13
CA SER A 111 2.37 20.72 -0.31
C SER A 111 3.48 19.87 -0.94
N ALA A 112 4.74 20.11 -0.57
CA ALA A 112 5.86 19.33 -1.05
C ALA A 112 5.85 17.89 -0.51
N LEU A 113 5.44 17.69 0.74
CA LEU A 113 5.27 16.35 1.32
C LEU A 113 4.15 15.58 0.62
N LEU A 114 2.99 16.21 0.39
CA LEU A 114 1.87 15.61 -0.34
C LEU A 114 2.28 15.20 -1.76
N ARG A 115 2.91 16.13 -2.50
CA ARG A 115 3.38 15.87 -3.86
C ARG A 115 4.35 14.69 -3.89
N ARG A 116 5.33 14.66 -2.98
CA ARG A 116 6.27 13.54 -2.87
C ARG A 116 5.56 12.23 -2.55
N ASN A 117 4.57 12.26 -1.67
CA ASN A 117 3.79 11.07 -1.31
C ASN A 117 3.02 10.51 -2.51
N ILE A 118 2.31 11.35 -3.25
CA ILE A 118 1.57 10.95 -4.46
C ILE A 118 2.54 10.42 -5.52
N TRP A 119 3.66 11.11 -5.78
CA TRP A 119 4.62 10.66 -6.79
C TRP A 119 5.33 9.36 -6.45
N LEU A 120 5.68 9.12 -5.18
CA LEU A 120 6.40 7.89 -4.81
C LEU A 120 5.44 6.73 -4.52
N TYR A 121 4.47 6.94 -3.64
CA TYR A 121 3.57 5.89 -3.17
C TYR A 121 2.33 5.73 -4.04
N GLY A 122 1.82 6.82 -4.63
CA GLY A 122 0.73 6.74 -5.60
C GLY A 122 1.19 6.12 -6.91
N LEU A 123 2.25 6.65 -7.54
CA LEU A 123 2.76 6.06 -8.79
C LEU A 123 3.35 4.66 -8.57
N GLY A 124 4.08 4.45 -7.47
CA GLY A 124 4.58 3.13 -7.11
C GLY A 124 3.44 2.13 -6.86
N GLY A 125 2.39 2.56 -6.16
CA GLY A 125 1.18 1.76 -5.94
C GLY A 125 0.38 1.49 -7.21
N LEU A 126 0.50 2.35 -8.22
CA LEU A 126 -0.10 2.11 -9.54
C LEU A 126 0.74 1.15 -10.38
N ILE A 127 2.03 1.40 -10.57
CA ILE A 127 2.86 0.64 -11.53
C ILE A 127 3.21 -0.76 -11.01
N LEU A 128 3.60 -0.88 -9.73
CA LEU A 128 4.07 -2.13 -9.16
C LEU A 128 3.08 -3.30 -9.32
N PRO A 129 1.76 -3.15 -9.06
CA PRO A 129 0.83 -4.26 -9.24
C PRO A 129 0.57 -4.64 -10.69
N PHE A 130 0.57 -3.70 -11.64
CA PHE A 130 0.45 -4.07 -13.07
C PHE A 130 1.59 -5.00 -13.48
N VAL A 131 2.81 -4.66 -13.08
CA VAL A 131 3.99 -5.50 -13.35
C VAL A 131 3.93 -6.80 -12.55
N GLY A 132 3.61 -6.74 -11.27
CA GLY A 132 3.60 -7.90 -10.37
C GLY A 132 2.55 -8.94 -10.77
N ILE A 133 1.31 -8.52 -11.03
CA ILE A 133 0.24 -9.42 -11.49
C ILE A 133 0.64 -10.05 -12.82
N LYS A 134 1.18 -9.28 -13.77
CA LYS A 134 1.59 -9.83 -15.06
C LYS A 134 2.73 -10.84 -14.93
N VAL A 135 3.71 -10.59 -14.08
CA VAL A 135 4.81 -11.54 -13.82
C VAL A 135 4.27 -12.83 -13.20
N ILE A 136 3.33 -12.74 -12.26
CA ILE A 136 2.72 -13.93 -11.66
C ILE A 136 1.94 -14.72 -12.72
N ASP A 137 1.13 -14.04 -13.53
CA ASP A 137 0.37 -14.65 -14.63
C ASP A 137 1.27 -15.42 -15.60
N LEU A 138 2.38 -14.81 -16.01
CA LEU A 138 3.38 -15.44 -16.86
C LEU A 138 4.04 -16.68 -16.25
N ILE A 139 4.08 -16.80 -14.92
CA ILE A 139 4.61 -17.98 -14.24
C ILE A 139 3.54 -19.05 -14.11
N ILE A 140 2.33 -18.68 -13.68
CA ILE A 140 1.28 -19.66 -13.35
C ILE A 140 0.56 -20.21 -14.57
N GLN A 141 0.55 -19.49 -15.71
CA GLN A 141 -0.07 -19.98 -16.95
C GLN A 141 0.54 -21.30 -17.46
N PHE A 142 1.75 -21.65 -16.99
CA PHE A 142 2.42 -22.91 -17.33
C PHE A 142 2.14 -24.05 -16.33
N ILE A 143 1.38 -23.79 -15.26
CA ILE A 143 1.03 -24.78 -14.25
C ILE A 143 -0.27 -25.49 -14.67
N PRO A 144 -0.25 -26.83 -14.85
CA PRO A 144 -1.45 -27.57 -15.22
C PRO A 144 -2.60 -27.34 -14.22
N GLY A 145 -3.77 -26.92 -14.72
CA GLY A 145 -4.95 -26.60 -13.92
C GLY A 145 -5.09 -25.14 -13.48
N LEU A 146 -4.18 -24.25 -13.89
CA LEU A 146 -4.23 -22.79 -13.63
C LEU A 146 -4.05 -21.92 -14.89
N GLY A 147 -3.90 -22.54 -16.07
CA GLY A 147 -3.63 -21.89 -17.36
C GLY A 147 -4.83 -21.90 -18.28
#